data_AF-A0AAW9SKR9-F1
#
_entry.id   AF-A0AAW9SKR9-F1
#
_cell.length_a   1.000
_cell.length_b   1.000
_cell.length_c   1.000
_cell.angle_alpha   90.00
_cell.angle_beta   90.00
_cell.angle_gamma   90.00
#
_symmetry.space_group_name_H-M   'P 1'
#
loop_
_entity.id
_entity.type
_entity.pdbx_description
1 polymer ?
#
loop_
_entity_poly.entity_id
_entity_poly.type
_entity_poly.pdbx_seq_one_letter_code
_entity_poly.pdbx_strand_id
1 'polypeptide(L)'
;MYITGIEIEGFGPPGADGQRHGSVTLEADGSRVQIPLSLPAGHGAIGARQRMLLLAQALYRTRRLPEFRDRGSLRFAPGLLPDRLRRLSA
;
A
#
# COMPACT_ATOMS: atom_id res chain seq x y z
N MET A 1 15.03 7.17 1.01
CA MET A 1 14.10 6.95 -0.11
C MET A 1 12.75 7.55 0.25
N TYR A 2 12.14 8.33 -0.66
CA TYR A 2 10.82 8.91 -0.46
C TYR A 2 9.77 8.23 -1.34
N ILE A 3 8.67 7.78 -0.76
CA ILE A 3 7.46 7.42 -1.50
C ILE A 3 6.81 8.73 -1.95
N THR A 4 6.61 8.88 -3.25
CA THR A 4 6.02 10.06 -3.91
C THR A 4 4.63 9.79 -4.46
N GLY A 5 4.28 8.53 -4.70
CA GLY A 5 2.99 8.11 -5.25
C GLY A 5 2.46 6.84 -4.59
N ILE A 6 1.15 6.80 -4.40
CA ILE A 6 0.42 5.63 -3.89
C ILE A 6 -0.83 5.45 -4.75
N GLU A 7 -0.94 4.31 -5.41
CA GLU A 7 -2.14 3.94 -6.16
C GLU A 7 -2.71 2.66 -5.58
N ILE A 8 -4.04 2.61 -5.43
CA ILE A 8 -4.75 1.43 -4.97
C ILE A 8 -5.77 1.10 -6.04
N GLU A 9 -5.57 -0.03 -6.71
CA GLU A 9 -6.37 -0.46 -7.85
C GLU A 9 -6.95 -1.86 -7.61
N GLY A 10 -8.10 -2.12 -8.24
CA GLY A 10 -8.82 -3.37 -8.08
C GLY A 10 -9.60 -3.45 -6.77
N PHE A 11 -9.62 -4.64 -6.17
CA PHE A 11 -10.48 -5.04 -5.05
C PHE A 11 -11.98 -4.81 -5.36
N GLY A 12 -12.40 -5.27 -6.54
CA GLY A 12 -13.80 -5.32 -6.94
C GLY A 12 -14.59 -6.39 -6.17
N PRO A 13 -15.64 -6.99 -6.77
CA PRO A 13 -16.36 -8.08 -6.14
C PRO A 13 -15.43 -9.26 -5.79
N PRO A 14 -15.77 -10.08 -4.79
CA PRO A 14 -15.00 -11.28 -4.47
C PRO A 14 -14.90 -12.22 -5.68
N GLY A 15 -13.71 -12.78 -5.90
CA GLY A 15 -13.47 -13.84 -6.88
C GLY A 15 -14.00 -15.20 -6.41
N ALA A 16 -13.74 -16.23 -7.22
CA ALA A 16 -14.19 -17.60 -6.93
C ALA A 16 -13.61 -18.19 -5.64
N ASP A 17 -12.50 -17.64 -5.15
CA ASP A 17 -11.85 -18.00 -3.89
C ASP A 17 -12.43 -17.25 -2.67
N GLY A 18 -13.46 -16.43 -2.87
CA GLY A 18 -14.06 -15.60 -1.82
C GLY A 18 -13.19 -14.41 -1.41
N GLN A 19 -12.14 -14.09 -2.16
CA GLN A 19 -11.26 -12.96 -1.89
C GLN A 19 -11.43 -11.85 -2.91
N ARG A 20 -11.18 -10.61 -2.49
CA ARG A 20 -11.13 -9.45 -3.39
C ARG A 20 -9.68 -9.17 -3.73
N HIS A 21 -9.30 -9.39 -4.98
CA HIS A 21 -7.94 -9.16 -5.44
C HIS A 21 -7.74 -7.73 -5.94
N GLY A 22 -6.58 -7.18 -5.65
CA GLY A 22 -6.15 -5.90 -6.19
C GLY A 22 -4.66 -5.71 -5.95
N SER A 23 -4.20 -4.48 -6.13
CA SER A 23 -2.80 -4.14 -5.90
C SER A 23 -2.67 -2.76 -5.29
N VAL A 24 -1.61 -2.61 -4.51
CA VAL A 24 -1.10 -1.31 -4.08
C VAL A 24 0.19 -1.05 -4.81
N THR A 25 0.25 0.04 -5.53
CA THR A 25 1.46 0.49 -6.21
C THR A 25 2.10 1.60 -5.38
N LEU A 26 3.39 1.46 -5.11
CA LEU A 26 4.22 2.48 -4.47
C LEU A 26 5.23 3.01 -5.49
N GLU A 27 5.29 4.33 -5.62
CA GLU A 27 6.30 5.01 -6.42
C GLU A 27 7.29 5.71 -5.50
N ALA A 28 8.58 5.49 -5.74
CA ALA A 28 9.65 6.07 -4.95
C ALA A 28 10.92 6.26 -5.80
N ASP A 29 11.46 7.48 -5.84
CA ASP A 29 12.72 7.83 -6.51
C ASP A 29 12.83 7.25 -7.95
N GLY A 30 11.76 7.34 -8.74
CA GLY A 30 11.68 6.83 -10.12
C GLY A 30 11.48 5.31 -10.25
N SER A 31 11.41 4.58 -9.13
CA SER A 31 11.11 3.15 -9.07
C SER A 31 9.64 2.94 -8.72
N ARG A 32 8.97 2.03 -9.42
CA ARG A 32 7.56 1.69 -9.20
C ARG A 32 7.46 0.22 -8.80
N VAL A 33 6.78 -0.04 -7.68
CA VAL A 33 6.55 -1.42 -7.20
C VAL A 33 5.08 -1.65 -6.99
N GLN A 34 4.57 -2.64 -7.70
CA GLN A 34 3.21 -3.12 -7.55
C GLN A 34 3.20 -4.31 -6.58
N ILE A 35 2.41 -4.19 -5.52
CA ILE A 35 2.25 -5.24 -4.50
C ILE A 35 0.85 -5.83 -4.62
N PRO A 36 0.70 -7.05 -5.14
CA PRO A 36 -0.58 -7.72 -5.20
C PRO A 36 -1.05 -8.08 -3.78
N LEU A 37 -2.30 -7.75 -3.47
CA LEU A 37 -2.93 -8.01 -2.18
C LEU A 37 -4.33 -8.60 -2.37
N SER A 38 -4.78 -9.33 -1.36
CA SER A 38 -6.13 -9.88 -1.30
C SER A 38 -6.79 -9.43 0.00
N LEU A 39 -8.07 -9.08 -0.08
CA LEU A 39 -8.90 -8.77 1.07
C LEU A 39 -10.01 -9.82 1.23
N PRO A 40 -10.38 -10.19 2.48
CA PRO A 40 -11.57 -10.99 2.73
C PRO A 40 -12.81 -10.40 2.06
N ALA A 41 -13.73 -11.27 1.62
CA ALA A 41 -15.06 -10.85 1.26
C ALA A 41 -15.70 -10.07 2.43
N GLY A 42 -16.17 -8.87 2.14
CA GLY A 42 -16.81 -7.98 3.09
C GLY A 42 -17.75 -7.03 2.36
N HIS A 43 -18.80 -6.60 3.05
CA HIS A 43 -19.85 -5.79 2.46
C HIS A 43 -19.36 -4.35 2.18
N GLY A 44 -19.22 -3.99 0.90
CA GLY A 44 -19.11 -2.60 0.45
C GLY A 44 -17.81 -2.22 -0.25
N ALA A 45 -17.75 -0.96 -0.68
CA ALA A 45 -16.57 -0.34 -1.29
C ALA A 45 -15.40 -0.26 -0.30
N ILE A 46 -14.16 -0.16 -0.80
CA ILE A 46 -12.99 0.04 0.05
C ILE A 46 -13.08 1.44 0.70
N GLY A 47 -13.35 1.47 2.00
CA GLY A 47 -13.32 2.68 2.80
C GLY A 47 -11.90 3.10 3.19
N ALA A 48 -11.79 4.28 3.82
CA ALA A 48 -10.50 4.83 4.25
C ALA A 48 -9.70 3.88 5.17
N ARG A 49 -10.39 3.15 6.05
CA ARG A 49 -9.77 2.16 6.95
C ARG A 49 -9.15 0.99 6.18
N GLN A 50 -9.87 0.41 5.21
CA GLN A 50 -9.32 -0.68 4.42
C GLN A 50 -8.16 -0.20 3.53
N ARG A 51 -8.25 1.00 2.94
CA ARG A 51 -7.15 1.61 2.18
C ARG A 51 -5.88 1.73 3.02
N MET A 52 -6.03 2.16 4.27
CA MET A 52 -4.93 2.23 5.22
C MET A 52 -4.31 0.86 5.55
N LEU A 53 -5.14 -0.16 5.77
CA LEU A 53 -4.65 -1.51 6.04
C LEU A 53 -3.90 -2.09 4.84
N LEU A 54 -4.44 -1.89 3.63
CA LEU A 54 -3.79 -2.25 2.38
C LEU A 54 -2.43 -1.57 2.24
N LEU A 55 -2.38 -0.26 2.49
CA LEU A 55 -1.13 0.49 2.44
C LEU A 55 -0.11 -0.03 3.48
N ALA A 56 -0.52 -0.24 4.74
CA ALA A 56 0.35 -0.78 5.77
C ALA A 56 0.92 -2.16 5.39
N GLN A 57 0.07 -3.03 4.82
CA GLN A 57 0.48 -4.35 4.37
C GLN A 57 1.41 -4.28 3.14
N ALA A 58 1.16 -3.35 2.23
CA ALA A 58 2.02 -3.08 1.08
C ALA A 58 3.42 -2.67 1.55
N LEU A 59 3.52 -1.64 2.41
CA LEU A 59 4.79 -1.18 2.98
C LEU A 59 5.54 -2.31 3.69
N TYR A 60 4.84 -3.13 4.46
CA TYR A 60 5.43 -4.27 5.15
C TYR A 60 6.08 -5.26 4.17
N ARG A 61 5.40 -5.55 3.04
CA ARG A 61 5.95 -6.40 1.99
C ARG A 61 7.11 -5.73 1.27
N THR A 62 7.02 -4.44 0.97
CA THR A 62 8.08 -3.67 0.32
C THR A 62 9.36 -3.66 1.14
N ARG A 63 9.28 -3.52 2.47
CA ARG A 63 10.47 -3.56 3.36
C ARG A 63 11.22 -4.90 3.34
N ARG A 64 10.58 -5.96 2.86
CA ARG A 64 11.20 -7.29 2.71
C ARG A 64 11.84 -7.50 1.33
N LEU A 65 11.59 -6.60 0.38
CA LEU A 65 12.20 -6.68 -0.95
C LEU A 65 13.65 -6.18 -0.90
N PRO A 66 14.61 -6.87 -1.54
CA PRO A 66 16.03 -6.49 -1.52
C PRO A 66 16.25 -5.03 -1.95
N GLU A 67 15.54 -4.60 -3.00
CA GLU A 67 15.61 -3.26 -3.58
C GLU A 67 15.32 -2.12 -2.58
N PHE A 68 14.55 -2.42 -1.54
CA PHE A 68 14.09 -1.45 -0.53
C PHE A 68 14.70 -1.71 0.85
N ARG A 69 15.26 -2.90 1.06
CA ARG A 69 15.91 -3.30 2.31
C ARG A 69 17.21 -2.52 2.53
N ASP A 70 18.01 -2.37 1.48
CA ASP A 70 19.35 -1.78 1.58
C ASP A 70 19.37 -0.25 1.39
N ARG A 71 18.26 0.35 0.92
CA ARG A 71 18.15 1.80 0.65
C ARG A 71 17.72 2.66 1.84
N GLY A 72 17.74 2.10 3.05
CA GLY A 72 17.41 2.81 4.30
C GLY A 72 15.91 2.90 4.60
N SER A 73 15.53 3.75 5.56
CA SER A 73 14.12 3.89 5.97
C SER A 73 13.25 4.47 4.85
N LEU A 74 12.22 3.74 4.42
CA LEU A 74 11.14 4.27 3.57
C LEU A 74 10.41 5.39 4.30
N ARG A 75 10.40 6.59 3.71
CA ARG A 75 9.68 7.75 4.24
C ARG A 75 8.66 8.24 3.22
N PHE A 76 7.57 8.83 3.67
CA PHE A 76 6.61 9.47 2.76
C PHE A 76 7.05 10.88 2.43
N ALA A 77 6.86 11.30 1.18
CA ALA A 77 7.00 12.69 0.79
C ALA A 77 6.02 13.57 1.62
N PRO A 78 6.40 14.80 1.97
CA PRO A 78 5.51 15.75 2.64
C PRO A 78 4.20 15.91 1.84
N GLY A 79 3.05 15.81 2.50
CA GLY A 79 1.74 15.97 1.87
C GLY A 79 1.16 14.71 1.21
N LEU A 80 1.92 13.63 1.07
CA LEU A 80 1.43 12.38 0.47
C LEU A 80 0.47 11.60 1.39
N LEU A 81 0.68 11.71 2.70
CA LEU A 81 -0.25 11.18 3.71
C LEU A 81 -0.88 12.33 4.49
N PRO A 82 -2.16 12.23 4.87
CA PRO A 82 -2.77 13.12 5.87
C PRO A 82 -1.91 13.15 7.14
N ASP A 83 -1.73 14.31 7.79
CA ASP A 83 -0.83 14.47 8.94
C ASP A 83 -1.10 13.50 10.11
N ARG A 84 -2.35 13.02 10.25
CA ARG A 84 -2.71 11.98 11.24
C ARG A 84 -2.02 10.64 11.00
N LEU A 85 -1.61 10.35 9.76
CA LEU A 85 -0.97 9.11 9.34
C LEU A 85 0.55 9.14 9.37
N ARG A 86 1.12 10.34 9.33
CA ARG A 86 2.57 10.57 9.40
C ARG A 86 3.15 10.13 10.75
N ARG A 87 2.35 10.11 11.83
CA ARG A 87 2.74 9.69 13.18
C ARG A 87 2.86 8.19 13.40
N LEU A 88 2.28 7.35 12.54
CA LEU A 88 2.37 5.88 12.64
C LEU A 88 3.57 5.30 11.86
N SER A 89 4.28 6.14 11.11
CA SER A 89 5.43 5.76 10.28
C SER A 89 6.76 6.35 10.77
N ALA A 90 6.74 7.13 11.86
CA ALA A 90 7.91 7.59 12.61
C ALA A 90 8.27 6.56 13.69
#